data_AF-A0A8J3I6H3-F1
#
_entry.id   AF-A0A8J3I6H3-F1
#
_cell.length_a   1.000
_cell.length_b   1.000
_cell.length_c   1.000
_cell.angle_alpha   90.00
_cell.angle_beta   90.00
_cell.angle_gamma   90.00
#
_symmetry.space_group_name_H-M   'P 1'
#
loop_
_entity.id
_entity.type
_entity.pdbx_description
1 polymer ?
#
loop_
_entity_poly.entity_id
_entity_poly.type
_entity_poly.pdbx_seq_one_letter_code
_entity_poly.pdbx_strand_id
1 'polypeptide(L)'
;MNDGEVTTPAFVFSQTATRKLAVSSFFANYYQSHSGQTSLGAPLTVAYPVEHGWIQFFSSGALLLPIEKQNYKSSSKDILAGLVTNGVNDPETGIVRLPLLQALLTAGSQIEIGGKGSSLTYVDIRKAAHPALLVTAASTTSSESVFVKTSTRAGKDVGHRIPQAFWQYIIRTDISPDGWKVDFGDPRTEVLPFIAKINGKLHHLQVQVFGRDGLVLDQDAQNAQGLPAIRRLSTGLDYLNTLGMPAVSIRAQQRVWASSASELLDVPERGKAVVHVGKNFPLLLQGETNWNDGMLWYRVRWDAPNRSGTGWIPANVVSFSGSSNMRSEASLDVLSSELASYVTSRGNNVGVSVYDVTRHFSYSYNSDLPFTMASSMKIPIMLAFFDMLESQGRGPDDGEMQLLTTMIENSDNDAASALYYDELGGAPALMSYLQKIHVGGLTPDPESWGYSAITPQSMVDMLTLLHQGKILNAQDRQIALDLMRHVEEDQQIGVGDTAPIGALVSLKDGWVVGPDGLWVMNSSGIVTRGKVTYVVAVYSQSQNALEDGQDIVRHVCKSIASALIV
;
A
#
# COMPACT_ATOMS: atom_id res chain seq x y z
N MET A 1 -0.86 -33.39 27.98
CA MET A 1 -0.43 -33.57 26.58
C MET A 1 -0.56 -35.06 26.27
N ASN A 2 -0.92 -35.44 25.05
CA ASN A 2 -0.84 -36.84 24.65
C ASN A 2 0.62 -37.11 24.25
N ASP A 3 1.40 -37.73 25.13
CA ASP A 3 2.87 -37.78 24.99
C ASP A 3 3.35 -38.54 23.74
N GLY A 4 2.48 -39.35 23.13
CA GLY A 4 2.74 -40.09 21.90
C GLY A 4 2.42 -39.37 20.59
N GLU A 5 1.83 -38.17 20.62
CA GLU A 5 1.44 -37.45 19.39
C GLU A 5 2.67 -36.89 18.65
N VAL A 6 2.80 -37.16 17.35
CA VAL A 6 3.93 -36.72 16.53
C VAL A 6 3.41 -36.23 15.18
N THR A 7 3.88 -35.06 14.74
CA THR A 7 3.48 -34.41 13.49
C THR A 7 4.69 -34.13 12.61
N THR A 8 4.73 -34.75 11.43
CA THR A 8 5.75 -34.47 10.40
C THR A 8 5.46 -33.13 9.72
N PRO A 9 6.47 -32.31 9.41
CA PRO A 9 6.26 -31.04 8.71
C PRO A 9 5.70 -31.32 7.31
N ALA A 10 4.51 -30.78 7.03
CA ALA A 10 3.81 -31.02 5.77
C ALA A 10 3.86 -29.81 4.82
N PHE A 11 4.31 -28.65 5.32
CA PHE A 11 4.36 -27.41 4.58
C PHE A 11 5.80 -26.96 4.38
N VAL A 12 6.10 -26.48 3.18
CA VAL A 12 7.34 -25.76 2.89
C VAL A 12 6.98 -24.28 2.76
N PHE A 13 6.90 -23.60 3.90
CA PHE A 13 6.79 -22.15 3.94
C PHE A 13 8.19 -21.56 3.68
N SER A 14 8.47 -21.26 2.42
CA SER A 14 9.68 -20.56 2.02
C SER A 14 9.34 -19.09 1.78
N GLN A 15 9.89 -18.19 2.59
CA GLN A 15 9.98 -16.81 2.16
C GLN A 15 11.12 -16.69 1.15
N THR A 16 10.81 -16.34 -0.09
CA THR A 16 11.83 -15.91 -1.04
C THR A 16 12.50 -14.66 -0.45
N ALA A 17 13.83 -14.70 -0.27
CA ALA A 17 14.61 -13.68 0.43
C ALA A 17 14.46 -12.24 -0.11
N THR A 18 13.83 -12.08 -1.28
CA THR A 18 13.59 -10.81 -1.96
C THR A 18 12.36 -10.04 -1.44
N ARG A 19 11.42 -10.67 -0.72
CA ARG A 19 10.13 -10.02 -0.38
C ARG A 19 10.07 -9.63 1.10
N LYS A 20 10.53 -8.42 1.42
CA LYS A 20 10.45 -7.84 2.77
C LYS A 20 9.01 -7.38 3.08
N LEU A 21 8.33 -8.06 3.98
CA LEU A 21 6.99 -7.68 4.44
C LEU A 21 7.06 -6.65 5.57
N ALA A 22 6.04 -5.79 5.64
CA ALA A 22 5.89 -4.79 6.69
C ALA A 22 5.04 -5.31 7.85
N VAL A 23 5.30 -4.77 9.04
CA VAL A 23 4.38 -4.91 10.18
C VAL A 23 3.09 -4.16 9.84
N SER A 24 1.94 -4.81 10.00
CA SER A 24 0.65 -4.16 9.76
C SER A 24 0.43 -3.02 10.75
N SER A 25 -0.32 -1.99 10.34
CA SER A 25 -0.75 -0.92 11.24
C SER A 25 -1.56 -1.45 12.43
N PHE A 26 -2.21 -2.61 12.31
CA PHE A 26 -2.86 -3.29 13.43
C PHE A 26 -1.90 -3.66 14.57
N PHE A 27 -0.62 -3.91 14.25
CA PHE A 27 0.37 -4.43 15.20
C PHE A 27 1.57 -3.49 15.39
N ALA A 28 1.63 -2.37 14.65
CA ALA A 28 2.78 -1.48 14.64
C ALA A 28 3.13 -0.94 16.03
N ASN A 29 2.12 -0.50 16.79
CA ASN A 29 2.31 0.03 18.15
C ASN A 29 2.86 -1.04 19.09
N TYR A 30 2.25 -2.23 19.11
CA TYR A 30 2.74 -3.36 19.92
C TYR A 30 4.18 -3.74 19.54
N TYR A 31 4.44 -3.89 18.24
CA TYR A 31 5.75 -4.27 17.74
C TYR A 31 6.83 -3.24 18.12
N GLN A 32 6.48 -1.96 18.18
CA GLN A 32 7.40 -0.92 18.62
C GLN A 32 7.59 -0.90 20.15
N SER A 33 6.52 -1.00 20.94
CA SER A 33 6.60 -0.91 22.41
C SER A 33 7.24 -2.14 23.07
N HIS A 34 7.12 -3.32 22.43
CA HIS A 34 7.60 -4.60 22.98
C HIS A 34 8.88 -5.12 22.31
N SER A 35 9.70 -4.22 21.76
CA SER A 35 10.95 -4.56 21.04
C SER A 35 10.76 -5.67 20.00
N GLY A 36 9.68 -5.60 19.22
CA GLY A 36 9.19 -6.63 18.29
C GLY A 36 10.26 -7.18 17.34
N GLN A 37 11.19 -6.33 16.90
CA GLN A 37 12.31 -6.77 16.05
C GLN A 37 13.19 -7.82 16.72
N THR A 38 13.35 -7.74 18.02
CA THR A 38 14.15 -8.67 18.83
C THR A 38 13.26 -9.80 19.39
N SER A 39 12.02 -9.50 19.77
CA SER A 39 11.13 -10.44 20.46
C SER A 39 10.34 -11.36 19.53
N LEU A 40 9.98 -10.88 18.34
CA LEU A 40 9.20 -11.60 17.32
C LEU A 40 9.99 -11.80 16.02
N GLY A 41 10.91 -10.89 15.72
CA GLY A 41 11.71 -10.89 14.48
C GLY A 41 10.90 -10.46 13.25
N ALA A 42 11.44 -10.74 12.06
CA ALA A 42 10.90 -10.18 10.82
C ALA A 42 9.50 -10.74 10.49
N PRO A 43 8.59 -9.93 9.90
CA PRO A 43 7.27 -10.40 9.48
C PRO A 43 7.36 -11.52 8.43
N LEU A 44 6.64 -12.61 8.69
CA LEU A 44 6.51 -13.76 7.80
C LEU A 44 5.32 -13.64 6.84
N THR A 45 4.25 -12.99 7.28
CA THR A 45 3.03 -12.79 6.50
C THR A 45 2.60 -11.33 6.52
N VAL A 46 1.68 -10.96 5.62
CA VAL A 46 0.81 -9.82 5.85
C VAL A 46 -0.12 -10.09 7.04
N ALA A 47 -0.75 -9.06 7.59
CA ALA A 47 -1.90 -9.27 8.46
C ALA A 47 -3.11 -9.69 7.60
N TYR A 48 -3.83 -10.73 8.03
CA TYR A 48 -5.02 -11.21 7.33
C TYR A 48 -6.13 -11.59 8.31
N PRO A 49 -7.40 -11.54 7.88
CA PRO A 49 -8.52 -11.85 8.76
C PRO A 49 -8.64 -13.37 8.93
N VAL A 50 -8.92 -13.77 10.15
CA VAL A 50 -9.25 -15.14 10.60
C VAL A 50 -10.53 -15.07 11.42
N GLU A 51 -11.12 -16.22 11.75
CA GLU A 51 -12.39 -16.29 12.49
C GLU A 51 -12.38 -15.44 13.78
N HIS A 52 -11.24 -15.41 14.49
CA HIS A 52 -11.08 -14.74 15.78
C HIS A 52 -10.50 -13.32 15.70
N GLY A 53 -10.26 -12.78 14.52
CA GLY A 53 -9.74 -11.41 14.36
C GLY A 53 -8.70 -11.28 13.26
N TRP A 54 -7.71 -10.44 13.48
CA TRP A 54 -6.58 -10.25 12.55
C TRP A 54 -5.36 -10.95 13.08
N ILE A 55 -4.62 -11.66 12.23
CA ILE A 55 -3.37 -12.33 12.63
C ILE A 55 -2.21 -11.91 11.73
N GLN A 56 -1.01 -11.81 12.30
CA GLN A 56 0.24 -11.69 11.55
C GLN A 56 1.32 -12.59 12.17
N PHE A 57 2.01 -13.35 11.32
CA PHE A 57 3.15 -14.18 11.73
C PHE A 57 4.47 -13.43 11.55
N PHE A 58 5.43 -13.73 12.42
CA PHE A 58 6.80 -13.24 12.46
C PHE A 58 7.74 -14.44 12.64
N SER A 59 9.06 -14.25 12.47
CA SER A 59 10.00 -15.38 12.50
C SER A 59 9.94 -16.20 13.80
N SER A 60 9.71 -15.54 14.95
CA SER A 60 9.73 -16.11 16.30
C SER A 60 8.41 -15.94 17.05
N GLY A 61 7.29 -15.70 16.34
CA GLY A 61 5.99 -15.57 16.99
C GLY A 61 4.85 -15.19 16.06
N ALA A 62 3.67 -14.99 16.62
CA ALA A 62 2.53 -14.42 15.93
C ALA A 62 1.71 -13.54 16.88
N LEU A 63 1.10 -12.51 16.31
CA LEU A 63 0.19 -11.60 17.01
C LEU A 63 -1.20 -11.74 16.44
N LEU A 64 -2.20 -11.68 17.31
CA LEU A 64 -3.61 -11.66 16.95
C LEU A 64 -4.30 -10.46 17.58
N LEU A 65 -5.01 -9.66 16.79
CA LEU A 65 -5.89 -8.60 17.27
C LEU A 65 -7.34 -9.13 17.25
N PRO A 66 -7.96 -9.38 18.41
CA PRO A 66 -9.32 -9.92 18.47
C PRO A 66 -10.36 -8.92 17.96
N ILE A 67 -11.48 -9.43 17.44
CA ILE A 67 -12.71 -8.63 17.25
C ILE A 67 -13.55 -8.79 18.53
N GLU A 68 -14.03 -7.70 19.14
CA GLU A 68 -14.64 -7.72 20.48
C GLU A 68 -15.82 -8.72 20.65
N LYS A 69 -15.65 -9.57 21.67
CA LYS A 69 -16.60 -10.36 22.49
C LYS A 69 -17.83 -10.98 21.79
N GLN A 70 -17.64 -12.12 21.15
CA GLN A 70 -18.64 -13.20 21.28
C GLN A 70 -18.16 -14.22 22.32
N ASN A 71 -19.08 -14.73 23.14
CA ASN A 71 -18.82 -15.88 24.00
C ASN A 71 -18.63 -17.11 23.11
N TYR A 72 -17.40 -17.34 22.68
CA TYR A 72 -17.07 -18.40 21.73
C TYR A 72 -17.27 -19.78 22.39
N LYS A 73 -18.21 -20.57 21.87
CA LYS A 73 -18.25 -22.00 22.12
C LYS A 73 -17.13 -22.65 21.30
N SER A 74 -15.98 -22.83 21.91
CA SER A 74 -14.86 -23.59 21.34
C SER A 74 -15.35 -24.98 20.91
N SER A 75 -15.23 -25.28 19.61
CA SER A 75 -15.20 -26.67 19.17
C SER A 75 -13.79 -27.19 19.44
N SER A 76 -13.66 -28.43 19.93
CA SER A 76 -12.37 -29.05 20.25
C SER A 76 -11.43 -29.26 19.05
N LYS A 77 -11.82 -28.83 17.84
CA LYS A 77 -11.01 -28.90 16.61
C LYS A 77 -10.41 -27.55 16.19
N ASP A 78 -10.76 -26.45 16.87
CA ASP A 78 -10.23 -25.13 16.52
C ASP A 78 -8.91 -24.86 17.27
N ILE A 79 -7.80 -25.15 16.59
CA ILE A 79 -6.44 -24.93 17.10
C ILE A 79 -6.24 -23.44 17.45
N LEU A 80 -6.78 -22.53 16.64
CA LEU A 80 -6.57 -21.09 16.81
C LEU A 80 -7.27 -20.58 18.07
N ALA A 81 -8.50 -21.03 18.36
CA ALA A 81 -9.19 -20.69 19.61
C ALA A 81 -8.37 -21.10 20.86
N GLY A 82 -7.71 -22.26 20.81
CA GLY A 82 -6.79 -22.71 21.85
C GLY A 82 -5.57 -21.80 22.00
N LEU A 83 -5.00 -21.30 20.91
CA LEU A 83 -3.88 -20.36 20.93
C LEU A 83 -4.28 -19.00 21.49
N VAL A 84 -5.46 -18.49 21.14
CA VAL A 84 -5.97 -17.22 21.67
C VAL A 84 -6.21 -17.32 23.17
N THR A 85 -6.86 -18.41 23.62
CA THR A 85 -7.18 -18.61 25.05
C THR A 85 -5.94 -18.73 25.92
N ASN A 86 -4.89 -19.38 25.41
CA ASN A 86 -3.64 -19.60 26.14
C ASN A 86 -2.55 -18.55 25.83
N GLY A 87 -2.88 -17.55 24.99
CA GLY A 87 -1.97 -16.50 24.60
C GLY A 87 -1.78 -15.43 25.67
N VAL A 88 -0.80 -14.57 25.47
CA VAL A 88 -0.54 -13.43 26.36
C VAL A 88 -1.26 -12.21 25.81
N ASN A 89 -2.26 -11.74 26.55
CA ASN A 89 -2.96 -10.50 26.23
C ASN A 89 -2.12 -9.30 26.66
N ASP A 90 -1.91 -8.38 25.74
CA ASP A 90 -1.43 -7.05 26.03
C ASP A 90 -2.59 -6.19 26.55
N PRO A 91 -2.54 -5.70 27.80
CA PRO A 91 -3.64 -4.94 28.38
C PRO A 91 -3.85 -3.58 27.71
N GLU A 92 -2.83 -3.01 27.06
CA GLU A 92 -2.92 -1.68 26.44
C GLU A 92 -3.62 -1.74 25.07
N THR A 93 -3.27 -2.71 24.24
CA THR A 93 -3.76 -2.82 22.86
C THR A 93 -4.83 -3.88 22.67
N GLY A 94 -4.99 -4.82 23.62
CA GLY A 94 -5.83 -6.01 23.47
C GLY A 94 -5.25 -7.07 22.52
N ILE A 95 -4.04 -6.87 22.01
CA ILE A 95 -3.35 -7.82 21.13
C ILE A 95 -2.94 -9.06 21.92
N VAL A 96 -3.09 -10.23 21.32
CA VAL A 96 -2.70 -11.51 21.89
C VAL A 96 -1.43 -12.00 21.21
N ARG A 97 -0.35 -12.19 21.98
CA ARG A 97 0.82 -12.95 21.52
C ARG A 97 0.52 -14.44 21.62
N LEU A 98 0.53 -15.13 20.49
CA LEU A 98 0.14 -16.53 20.41
C LEU A 98 1.25 -17.46 20.94
N PRO A 99 0.92 -18.51 21.70
CA PRO A 99 1.89 -19.40 22.35
C PRO A 99 2.39 -20.49 21.38
N LEU A 100 3.04 -20.09 20.28
CA LEU A 100 3.39 -21.00 19.17
C LEU A 100 4.33 -22.13 19.59
N LEU A 101 5.25 -21.88 20.51
CA LEU A 101 6.10 -22.92 21.10
C LEU A 101 5.27 -24.03 21.75
N GLN A 102 4.29 -23.67 22.59
CA GLN A 102 3.41 -24.64 23.24
C GLN A 102 2.60 -25.42 22.20
N ALA A 103 2.19 -24.78 21.11
CA ALA A 103 1.51 -25.43 19.99
C ALA A 103 2.40 -26.51 19.34
N LEU A 104 3.65 -26.16 19.03
CA LEU A 104 4.65 -27.05 18.43
C LEU A 104 4.98 -28.26 19.32
N LEU A 105 5.14 -28.02 20.62
CA LEU A 105 5.33 -29.09 21.60
C LEU A 105 4.10 -29.99 21.67
N THR A 106 2.90 -29.41 21.77
CA THR A 106 1.65 -30.18 21.87
C THR A 106 1.43 -31.06 20.64
N ALA A 107 1.62 -30.51 19.44
CA ALA A 107 1.52 -31.25 18.18
C ALA A 107 2.64 -32.28 17.97
N GLY A 108 3.70 -32.23 18.77
CA GLY A 108 4.87 -33.10 18.61
C GLY A 108 5.55 -32.87 17.27
N SER A 109 5.84 -31.61 16.94
CA SER A 109 6.49 -31.26 15.68
C SER A 109 7.84 -31.96 15.53
N GLN A 110 8.05 -32.61 14.38
CA GLN A 110 9.34 -33.18 13.99
C GLN A 110 10.25 -32.18 13.26
N ILE A 111 9.91 -30.88 13.26
CA ILE A 111 10.83 -29.87 12.71
C ILE A 111 12.14 -29.89 13.49
N GLU A 112 13.22 -29.91 12.72
CA GLU A 112 14.61 -29.83 13.15
C GLU A 112 14.94 -28.43 13.66
N ILE A 113 15.33 -28.34 14.94
CA ILE A 113 15.65 -27.09 15.62
C ILE A 113 17.02 -26.62 15.18
N GLY A 114 17.15 -25.34 14.85
CA GLY A 114 18.43 -24.76 14.41
C GLY A 114 18.72 -24.94 12.91
N GLY A 115 17.85 -25.64 12.17
CA GLY A 115 17.91 -25.77 10.71
C GLY A 115 18.14 -27.20 10.24
N LYS A 116 18.16 -27.37 8.91
CA LYS A 116 18.23 -28.68 8.25
C LYS A 116 19.51 -29.44 8.65
N GLY A 117 19.36 -30.72 9.01
CA GLY A 117 20.43 -31.59 9.49
C GLY A 117 20.70 -31.47 10.99
N SER A 118 19.80 -30.85 11.76
CA SER A 118 19.86 -30.87 13.22
C SER A 118 19.45 -32.22 13.80
N SER A 119 20.09 -32.63 14.89
CA SER A 119 19.75 -33.85 15.62
C SER A 119 18.60 -33.69 16.62
N LEU A 120 18.00 -32.49 16.74
CA LEU A 120 17.04 -32.16 17.79
C LEU A 120 15.72 -31.64 17.20
N THR A 121 14.59 -32.14 17.70
CA THR A 121 13.24 -31.72 17.30
C THR A 121 12.41 -31.20 18.47
N TYR A 122 11.23 -30.62 18.20
CA TYR A 122 10.29 -30.24 19.26
C TYR A 122 9.74 -31.45 20.03
N VAL A 123 9.70 -32.66 19.44
CA VAL A 123 9.40 -33.90 20.16
C VAL A 123 10.43 -34.16 21.26
N ASP A 124 11.71 -33.94 20.97
CA ASP A 124 12.79 -34.15 21.94
C ASP A 124 12.77 -33.09 23.03
N ILE A 125 12.47 -31.83 22.69
CA ILE A 125 12.23 -30.78 23.68
C ILE A 125 11.05 -31.11 24.57
N ARG A 126 9.93 -31.61 24.02
CA ARG A 126 8.77 -32.01 24.84
C ARG A 126 9.16 -33.09 25.85
N LYS A 127 9.94 -34.09 25.45
CA LYS A 127 10.45 -35.12 26.37
C LYS A 127 11.34 -34.51 27.45
N ALA A 128 12.22 -33.57 27.08
CA ALA A 128 13.09 -32.87 28.03
C ALA A 128 12.33 -31.95 28.99
N ALA A 129 11.13 -31.49 28.62
CA ALA A 129 10.27 -30.66 29.45
C ALA A 129 9.40 -31.46 30.44
N HIS A 130 9.58 -32.78 30.52
CA HIS A 130 8.77 -33.63 31.38
C HIS A 130 8.97 -33.29 32.87
N PRO A 131 7.91 -33.12 33.70
CA PRO A 131 8.03 -32.73 35.11
C PRO A 131 8.86 -33.67 35.99
N ALA A 132 9.13 -34.90 35.53
CA ALA A 132 10.04 -35.82 36.21
C ALA A 132 11.51 -35.36 36.19
N LEU A 133 11.90 -34.53 35.22
CA LEU A 133 13.27 -34.07 34.98
C LEU A 133 13.62 -32.78 35.74
N LEU A 134 12.71 -32.25 36.56
CA LEU A 134 12.99 -31.09 37.40
C LEU A 134 14.14 -31.37 38.38
N VAL A 135 15.07 -30.42 38.48
CA VAL A 135 16.24 -30.54 39.37
C VAL A 135 15.98 -29.87 40.71
N THR A 136 16.57 -30.39 41.78
CA THR A 136 16.49 -29.78 43.12
C THR A 136 17.45 -28.59 43.23
N ALA A 137 17.05 -27.58 44.01
CA ALA A 137 17.94 -26.51 44.41
C ALA A 137 19.20 -27.12 45.09
N ALA A 138 20.38 -26.83 44.56
CA ALA A 138 21.63 -27.21 45.23
C ALA A 138 21.87 -26.27 46.42
N SER A 139 22.54 -26.77 47.45
CA SER A 139 22.94 -26.00 48.63
C SER A 139 24.05 -24.97 48.34
N THR A 140 24.74 -25.08 47.20
CA THR A 140 25.80 -24.17 46.78
C THR A 140 25.40 -23.37 45.54
N THR A 141 25.56 -22.05 45.61
CA THR A 141 25.45 -21.13 44.47
C THR A 141 26.62 -21.39 43.50
N SER A 142 26.32 -21.88 42.30
CA SER A 142 27.28 -21.95 41.19
C SER A 142 27.28 -20.62 40.44
N SER A 143 28.47 -20.08 40.13
CA SER A 143 28.61 -18.88 39.29
C SER A 143 28.28 -19.13 37.81
N GLU A 144 28.05 -20.38 37.41
CA GLU A 144 27.84 -20.78 36.02
C GLU A 144 26.36 -20.82 35.61
N SER A 145 25.43 -20.84 36.58
CA SER A 145 23.99 -20.90 36.30
C SER A 145 23.11 -20.32 37.41
N VAL A 146 21.94 -19.83 37.02
CA VAL A 146 20.90 -19.33 37.93
C VAL A 146 19.80 -20.38 38.09
N PHE A 147 19.51 -20.78 39.33
CA PHE A 147 18.40 -21.70 39.61
C PHE A 147 17.08 -20.94 39.71
N VAL A 148 16.08 -21.38 38.95
CA VAL A 148 14.70 -20.85 38.98
C VAL A 148 13.77 -21.94 39.49
N LYS A 149 13.19 -21.70 40.66
CA LYS A 149 12.15 -22.56 41.24
C LYS A 149 10.88 -22.50 40.39
N THR A 150 10.34 -23.66 40.04
CA THR A 150 9.05 -23.78 39.31
C THR A 150 8.01 -24.58 40.09
N SER A 151 8.41 -25.41 41.06
CA SER A 151 7.51 -26.20 41.89
C SER A 151 8.17 -26.64 43.21
N THR A 152 7.45 -27.43 44.00
CA THR A 152 7.94 -28.10 45.21
C THR A 152 7.60 -29.59 45.13
N ARG A 153 8.60 -30.47 45.34
CA ARG A 153 8.44 -31.93 45.35
C ARG A 153 8.99 -32.49 46.65
N ALA A 154 8.13 -33.17 47.42
CA ALA A 154 8.48 -33.74 48.72
C ALA A 154 9.18 -32.73 49.67
N GLY A 155 8.64 -31.50 49.75
CA GLY A 155 9.17 -30.44 50.60
C GLY A 155 10.46 -29.77 50.12
N LYS A 156 11.00 -30.16 48.96
CA LYS A 156 12.18 -29.53 48.34
C LYS A 156 11.78 -28.69 47.13
N ASP A 157 12.43 -27.55 47.00
CA ASP A 157 12.28 -26.68 45.84
C ASP A 157 12.91 -27.33 44.62
N VAL A 158 12.09 -27.44 43.57
CA VAL A 158 12.48 -28.02 42.29
C VAL A 158 12.23 -27.03 41.15
N GLY A 159 13.04 -27.11 40.11
CA GLY A 159 13.09 -26.11 39.07
C GLY A 159 14.05 -26.46 37.96
N HIS A 160 14.57 -25.42 37.31
CA HIS A 160 15.57 -25.54 36.26
C HIS A 160 16.74 -24.58 36.47
N ARG A 161 17.88 -24.89 35.85
CA ARG A 161 19.04 -24.01 35.82
C ARG A 161 19.14 -23.30 34.48
N ILE A 162 19.34 -21.99 34.53
CA ILE A 162 19.59 -21.14 33.36
C ILE A 162 21.10 -20.86 33.32
N PRO A 163 21.84 -21.34 32.30
CA PRO A 163 23.24 -20.98 32.09
C PRO A 163 23.46 -19.47 32.10
N GLN A 164 24.60 -19.03 32.63
CA GLN A 164 24.90 -17.60 32.79
C GLN A 164 24.78 -16.80 31.48
N ALA A 165 25.17 -17.38 30.34
CA ALA A 165 25.03 -16.73 29.03
C ALA A 165 23.57 -16.43 28.68
N PHE A 166 22.66 -17.38 28.89
CA PHE A 166 21.22 -17.16 28.69
C PHE A 166 20.65 -16.21 29.73
N TRP A 167 21.07 -16.31 30.99
CA TRP A 167 20.61 -15.39 32.05
C TRP A 167 20.95 -13.94 31.73
N GLN A 168 22.21 -13.65 31.38
CA GLN A 168 22.65 -12.31 31.00
C GLN A 168 21.96 -11.80 29.73
N TYR A 169 21.55 -12.70 28.83
CA TYR A 169 20.78 -12.35 27.66
C TYR A 169 19.34 -11.95 28.00
N ILE A 170 18.61 -12.77 28.76
CA ILE A 170 17.18 -12.55 29.00
C ILE A 170 16.88 -11.39 29.96
N ILE A 171 17.80 -11.01 30.85
CA ILE A 171 17.57 -9.89 31.79
C ILE A 171 17.79 -8.51 31.16
N ARG A 172 18.30 -8.46 29.93
CA ARG A 172 18.51 -7.20 29.21
C ARG A 172 17.18 -6.57 28.83
N THR A 173 17.03 -5.28 29.09
CA THR A 173 15.80 -4.53 28.80
C THR A 173 15.51 -4.38 27.31
N ASP A 174 16.53 -4.45 26.45
CA ASP A 174 16.34 -4.45 24.99
C ASP A 174 15.92 -5.82 24.41
N ILE A 175 16.09 -6.89 25.20
CA ILE A 175 15.68 -8.27 24.86
C ILE A 175 14.33 -8.62 25.49
N SER A 176 14.14 -8.20 26.74
CA SER A 176 12.95 -8.43 27.55
C SER A 176 12.44 -7.12 28.16
N PRO A 177 11.82 -6.23 27.36
CA PRO A 177 11.34 -4.94 27.84
C PRO A 177 10.29 -5.08 28.95
N ASP A 178 9.52 -6.16 28.97
CA ASP A 178 8.46 -6.43 29.96
C ASP A 178 8.97 -7.25 31.15
N GLY A 179 10.27 -7.53 31.17
CA GLY A 179 10.93 -8.42 32.11
C GLY A 179 10.91 -9.87 31.64
N TRP A 180 12.02 -10.58 31.85
CA TRP A 180 12.24 -11.94 31.32
C TRP A 180 11.13 -12.92 31.66
N LYS A 181 10.49 -12.79 32.84
CA LYS A 181 9.40 -13.68 33.26
C LYS A 181 8.12 -13.44 32.47
N VAL A 182 7.89 -12.23 31.93
CA VAL A 182 6.78 -11.94 31.03
C VAL A 182 7.14 -12.37 29.61
N ASP A 183 8.35 -12.05 29.14
CA ASP A 183 8.75 -12.29 27.74
C ASP A 183 9.09 -13.74 27.40
N PHE A 184 9.70 -14.48 28.32
CA PHE A 184 10.11 -15.87 28.14
C PHE A 184 9.28 -16.83 29.00
N GLY A 185 8.89 -16.41 30.20
CA GLY A 185 8.25 -17.30 31.18
C GLY A 185 9.26 -18.15 31.95
N ASP A 186 8.77 -18.96 32.89
CA ASP A 186 9.63 -19.86 33.67
C ASP A 186 10.28 -20.91 32.75
N PRO A 187 11.55 -21.29 33.00
CA PRO A 187 12.23 -22.33 32.22
C PRO A 187 11.46 -23.65 32.26
N ARG A 188 11.49 -24.40 31.16
CA ARG A 188 10.81 -25.68 30.97
C ARG A 188 11.78 -26.84 30.79
N THR A 189 13.02 -26.57 30.40
CA THR A 189 14.06 -27.58 30.19
C THR A 189 15.35 -27.14 30.86
N GLU A 190 16.21 -28.11 31.18
CA GLU A 190 17.65 -27.83 31.24
C GLU A 190 18.18 -27.50 29.83
N VAL A 191 19.43 -27.05 29.74
CA VAL A 191 20.07 -26.79 28.45
C VAL A 191 20.32 -28.11 27.70
N LEU A 192 19.97 -28.15 26.41
CA LEU A 192 20.15 -29.30 25.53
C LEU A 192 21.22 -28.98 24.49
N PRO A 193 22.35 -29.70 24.46
CA PRO A 193 23.33 -29.56 23.39
C PRO A 193 22.87 -30.31 22.12
N PHE A 194 23.16 -29.74 20.96
CA PHE A 194 22.91 -30.38 19.67
C PHE A 194 23.85 -29.82 18.61
N ILE A 195 23.89 -30.47 17.45
CA ILE A 195 24.67 -30.02 16.30
C ILE A 195 23.70 -29.74 15.16
N ALA A 196 23.91 -28.65 14.43
CA ALA A 196 23.16 -28.33 13.22
C ALA A 196 24.08 -27.76 12.15
N LYS A 197 23.62 -27.76 10.89
CA LYS A 197 24.33 -27.09 9.80
C LYS A 197 23.82 -25.67 9.60
N ILE A 198 24.68 -24.68 9.79
CA ILE A 198 24.42 -23.27 9.49
C ILE A 198 25.35 -22.86 8.36
N ASN A 199 24.79 -22.34 7.25
CA ASN A 199 25.55 -21.95 6.05
C ASN A 199 26.50 -23.05 5.53
N GLY A 200 26.07 -24.32 5.61
CA GLY A 200 26.83 -25.48 5.17
C GLY A 200 27.92 -25.97 6.15
N LYS A 201 28.19 -25.24 7.24
CA LYS A 201 29.15 -25.63 8.29
C LYS A 201 28.43 -26.28 9.47
N LEU A 202 29.09 -27.22 10.15
CA LEU A 202 28.59 -27.78 11.41
C LEU A 202 28.83 -26.79 12.54
N HIS A 203 27.82 -26.58 13.37
CA HIS A 203 27.86 -25.70 14.54
C HIS A 203 27.40 -26.46 15.78
N HIS A 204 28.07 -26.24 16.91
CA HIS A 204 27.71 -26.71 18.24
C HIS A 204 26.75 -25.71 18.88
N LEU A 205 25.53 -26.16 19.11
CA LEU A 205 24.44 -25.33 19.57
C LEU A 205 23.93 -25.83 20.92
N GLN A 206 23.41 -24.88 21.71
CA GLN A 206 22.71 -25.16 22.94
C GLN A 206 21.32 -24.54 22.85
N VAL A 207 20.28 -25.29 23.21
CA VAL A 207 18.92 -24.75 23.32
C VAL A 207 18.40 -24.86 24.75
N GLN A 208 17.74 -23.81 25.22
CA GLN A 208 16.92 -23.86 26.42
C GLN A 208 15.53 -23.29 26.12
N VAL A 209 14.50 -23.97 26.61
CA VAL A 209 13.12 -23.60 26.37
C VAL A 209 12.46 -23.13 27.66
N PHE A 210 11.61 -22.11 27.52
CA PHE A 210 10.86 -21.44 28.56
C PHE A 210 9.35 -21.59 28.31
N GLY A 211 8.52 -21.05 29.19
CA GLY A 211 7.08 -21.17 29.09
C GLY A 211 6.47 -20.56 27.81
N ARG A 212 7.13 -19.58 27.19
CA ARG A 212 6.62 -18.84 26.03
C ARG A 212 7.54 -18.85 24.81
N ASP A 213 8.85 -19.00 25.02
CA ASP A 213 9.85 -18.94 23.97
C ASP A 213 11.03 -19.86 24.26
N GLY A 214 11.97 -19.99 23.33
CA GLY A 214 13.23 -20.70 23.54
C GLY A 214 14.40 -19.94 22.93
N LEU A 215 15.59 -20.18 23.48
CA LEU A 215 16.82 -19.57 23.05
C LEU A 215 17.77 -20.63 22.52
N VAL A 216 18.42 -20.31 21.40
CA VAL A 216 19.52 -21.07 20.84
C VAL A 216 20.78 -20.23 20.95
N LEU A 217 21.78 -20.78 21.61
CA LEU A 217 23.14 -20.27 21.65
C LEU A 217 23.99 -21.04 20.65
N ASP A 218 24.69 -20.31 19.79
CA ASP A 218 25.75 -20.85 18.93
C ASP A 218 27.11 -20.67 19.60
N GLN A 219 27.79 -21.79 19.87
CA GLN A 219 29.09 -21.80 20.53
C GLN A 219 30.25 -21.52 19.54
N ASP A 220 29.98 -21.70 18.25
CA ASP A 220 30.96 -21.53 17.17
C ASP A 220 30.84 -20.15 16.50
N ALA A 221 29.90 -19.32 16.94
CA ALA A 221 29.67 -17.97 16.44
C ALA A 221 29.59 -16.91 17.56
N GLN A 222 30.08 -15.72 17.24
CA GLN A 222 29.95 -14.53 18.07
C GLN A 222 29.16 -13.46 17.33
N ASN A 223 28.45 -12.62 18.09
CA ASN A 223 27.83 -11.42 17.53
C ASN A 223 28.89 -10.33 17.26
N ALA A 224 28.45 -9.19 16.70
CA ALA A 224 29.33 -8.08 16.35
C ALA A 224 30.09 -7.48 17.55
N GLN A 225 29.67 -7.79 18.77
CA GLN A 225 30.28 -7.34 20.03
C GLN A 225 31.19 -8.41 20.66
N GLY A 226 31.48 -9.51 19.95
CA GLY A 226 32.29 -10.62 20.47
C GLY A 226 31.60 -11.47 21.54
N LEU A 227 30.30 -11.25 21.78
CA LEU A 227 29.50 -12.04 22.71
C LEU A 227 28.95 -13.29 22.02
N PRO A 228 28.64 -14.36 22.76
CA PRO A 228 28.06 -15.57 22.18
C PRO A 228 26.78 -15.28 21.39
N ALA A 229 26.64 -15.88 20.20
CA ALA A 229 25.52 -15.60 19.31
C ALA A 229 24.24 -16.31 19.80
N ILE A 230 23.40 -15.57 20.52
CA ILE A 230 22.10 -16.05 21.03
C ILE A 230 20.97 -15.51 20.16
N ARG A 231 20.04 -16.39 19.79
CA ARG A 231 18.82 -16.07 19.05
C ARG A 231 17.60 -16.77 19.64
N ARG A 232 16.41 -16.21 19.41
CA ARG A 232 15.15 -16.87 19.71
C ARG A 232 14.90 -18.03 18.74
N LEU A 233 14.12 -19.01 19.17
CA LEU A 233 13.62 -20.07 18.29
C LEU A 233 12.77 -19.47 17.17
N SER A 234 12.83 -20.07 15.98
CA SER A 234 12.04 -19.65 14.82
C SER A 234 10.60 -20.17 14.91
N THR A 235 9.96 -20.04 16.08
CA THR A 235 8.67 -20.69 16.39
C THR A 235 7.55 -20.30 15.43
N GLY A 236 7.58 -19.10 14.84
CA GLY A 236 6.60 -18.69 13.84
C GLY A 236 6.78 -19.42 12.52
N LEU A 237 8.02 -19.51 12.03
CA LEU A 237 8.34 -20.27 10.82
C LEU A 237 8.06 -21.78 11.02
N ASP A 238 8.50 -22.32 12.16
CA ASP A 238 8.34 -23.73 12.48
C ASP A 238 6.85 -24.08 12.67
N TYR A 239 6.07 -23.18 13.27
CA TYR A 239 4.61 -23.34 13.36
C TYR A 239 4.00 -23.45 11.97
N LEU A 240 4.31 -22.54 11.05
CA LEU A 240 3.75 -22.55 9.70
C LEU A 240 4.16 -23.80 8.91
N ASN A 241 5.40 -24.28 9.08
CA ASN A 241 5.88 -25.51 8.44
C ASN A 241 5.25 -26.80 9.03
N THR A 242 4.83 -26.76 10.29
CA THR A 242 4.21 -27.92 10.97
C THR A 242 2.69 -27.93 10.83
N LEU A 243 2.04 -26.85 11.24
CA LEU A 243 0.59 -26.75 11.44
C LEU A 243 -0.12 -25.97 10.33
N GLY A 244 0.64 -25.29 9.46
CA GLY A 244 0.10 -24.53 8.34
C GLY A 244 -0.48 -23.17 8.73
N MET A 245 -1.04 -22.48 7.74
CA MET A 245 -1.72 -21.20 7.92
C MET A 245 -3.10 -21.41 8.54
N PRO A 246 -3.48 -20.63 9.57
CA PRO A 246 -4.87 -20.48 9.96
C PRO A 246 -5.76 -20.10 8.77
N ALA A 247 -7.00 -20.62 8.78
CA ALA A 247 -7.95 -20.38 7.70
C ALA A 247 -8.30 -18.89 7.59
N VAL A 248 -8.19 -18.36 6.37
CA VAL A 248 -8.56 -16.97 6.07
C VAL A 248 -10.08 -16.81 6.13
N SER A 249 -10.55 -15.81 6.87
CA SER A 249 -11.97 -15.52 7.05
C SER A 249 -12.33 -14.23 6.35
N ILE A 250 -12.86 -14.33 5.13
CA ILE A 250 -13.38 -13.21 4.34
C ILE A 250 -14.82 -13.45 3.93
N ARG A 251 -15.58 -12.36 3.71
CA ARG A 251 -16.95 -12.44 3.19
C ARG A 251 -16.96 -12.07 1.72
N ALA A 252 -17.62 -12.88 0.90
CA ALA A 252 -17.90 -12.49 -0.48
C ALA A 252 -18.73 -11.20 -0.51
N GLN A 253 -18.53 -10.38 -1.54
CA GLN A 253 -19.11 -9.04 -1.71
C GLN A 253 -18.71 -8.02 -0.63
N GLN A 254 -17.77 -8.35 0.26
CA GLN A 254 -17.19 -7.37 1.16
C GLN A 254 -16.35 -6.39 0.34
N ARG A 255 -16.62 -5.10 0.56
CA ARG A 255 -15.85 -4.01 -0.04
C ARG A 255 -14.50 -3.87 0.66
N VAL A 256 -13.45 -3.82 -0.15
CA VAL A 256 -12.08 -3.51 0.24
C VAL A 256 -11.51 -2.45 -0.72
N TRP A 257 -10.32 -1.94 -0.44
CA TRP A 257 -9.69 -0.89 -1.24
C TRP A 257 -8.25 -1.24 -1.55
N ALA A 258 -7.77 -0.89 -2.74
CA ALA A 258 -6.33 -0.85 -3.01
C ALA A 258 -5.68 0.27 -2.18
N SER A 259 -4.61 -0.06 -1.44
CA SER A 259 -3.87 0.90 -0.61
C SER A 259 -2.76 1.62 -1.38
N SER A 260 -2.37 1.10 -2.54
CA SER A 260 -1.37 1.66 -3.45
C SER A 260 -1.64 1.21 -4.88
N ALA A 261 -0.88 1.76 -5.85
CA ALA A 261 -0.87 1.25 -7.21
C ALA A 261 -0.55 -0.26 -7.24
N SER A 262 -1.34 -1.03 -7.99
CA SER A 262 -1.18 -2.47 -8.13
C SER A 262 -1.88 -3.02 -9.38
N GLU A 263 -1.40 -4.19 -9.81
CA GLU A 263 -1.97 -4.98 -10.89
C GLU A 263 -2.94 -6.01 -10.32
N LEU A 264 -4.08 -6.18 -10.99
CA LEU A 264 -4.94 -7.35 -10.79
C LEU A 264 -4.56 -8.40 -11.81
N LEU A 265 -4.12 -9.57 -11.35
CA LEU A 265 -3.64 -10.65 -12.22
C LEU A 265 -4.74 -11.67 -12.53
N ASP A 266 -4.67 -12.32 -13.68
CA ASP A 266 -5.57 -13.45 -14.00
C ASP A 266 -5.27 -14.70 -13.14
N VAL A 267 -4.00 -14.88 -12.77
CA VAL A 267 -3.49 -15.93 -11.88
C VAL A 267 -2.54 -15.30 -10.86
N PRO A 268 -2.58 -15.71 -9.57
CA PRO A 268 -1.65 -15.22 -8.56
C PRO A 268 -0.17 -15.33 -8.97
N GLU A 269 0.59 -14.27 -8.71
CA GLU A 269 2.05 -14.13 -8.88
C GLU A 269 2.62 -14.21 -10.31
N ARG A 270 2.19 -15.16 -11.13
CA ARG A 270 2.74 -15.41 -12.48
C ARG A 270 1.78 -15.09 -13.61
N GLY A 271 0.59 -14.59 -13.27
CA GLY A 271 -0.42 -14.20 -14.23
C GLY A 271 -0.07 -12.93 -15.01
N LYS A 272 -0.89 -12.62 -15.99
CA LYS A 272 -0.86 -11.34 -16.72
C LYS A 272 -1.77 -10.33 -16.01
N ALA A 273 -1.38 -9.06 -16.05
CA ALA A 273 -2.23 -7.97 -15.59
C ALA A 273 -3.52 -7.92 -16.42
N VAL A 274 -4.66 -7.86 -15.73
CA VAL A 274 -6.00 -7.70 -16.32
C VAL A 274 -6.42 -6.23 -16.29
N VAL A 275 -6.09 -5.53 -15.19
CA VAL A 275 -6.22 -4.08 -15.01
C VAL A 275 -5.21 -3.56 -14.00
N HIS A 276 -4.92 -2.25 -14.07
CA HIS A 276 -4.11 -1.55 -13.08
C HIS A 276 -5.00 -0.61 -12.25
N VAL A 277 -4.98 -0.82 -10.93
CA VAL A 277 -5.74 -0.01 -9.97
C VAL A 277 -4.80 0.80 -9.10
N GLY A 278 -5.27 1.94 -8.63
CA GLY A 278 -4.53 2.85 -7.77
C GLY A 278 -5.05 2.91 -6.35
N LYS A 279 -4.54 3.88 -5.60
CA LYS A 279 -4.93 4.11 -4.22
C LYS A 279 -6.43 4.41 -4.12
N ASN A 280 -7.06 3.92 -3.06
CA ASN A 280 -8.49 4.05 -2.78
C ASN A 280 -9.41 3.44 -3.85
N PHE A 281 -8.90 2.65 -4.80
CA PHE A 281 -9.76 1.99 -5.77
C PHE A 281 -10.62 0.91 -5.07
N PRO A 282 -11.95 0.98 -5.13
CA PRO A 282 -12.83 0.02 -4.46
C PRO A 282 -12.85 -1.32 -5.20
N LEU A 283 -12.79 -2.39 -4.43
CA LEU A 283 -12.81 -3.76 -4.91
C LEU A 283 -13.84 -4.56 -4.10
N LEU A 284 -14.44 -5.57 -4.72
CA LEU A 284 -15.36 -6.49 -4.04
C LEU A 284 -14.71 -7.87 -3.94
N LEU A 285 -14.50 -8.36 -2.72
CA LEU A 285 -14.00 -9.71 -2.48
C LEU A 285 -14.94 -10.75 -3.07
N GLN A 286 -14.41 -11.74 -3.78
CA GLN A 286 -15.19 -12.84 -4.33
C GLN A 286 -15.28 -14.05 -3.39
N GLY A 287 -14.56 -14.02 -2.26
CA GLY A 287 -14.53 -15.10 -1.27
C GLY A 287 -13.43 -16.15 -1.50
N GLU A 288 -12.76 -16.10 -2.65
CA GLU A 288 -11.62 -16.99 -2.96
C GLU A 288 -10.29 -16.38 -2.51
N THR A 289 -9.42 -17.23 -1.95
CA THR A 289 -8.09 -16.88 -1.48
C THR A 289 -7.05 -17.87 -2.00
N ASN A 290 -5.82 -17.41 -2.21
CA ASN A 290 -4.71 -18.29 -2.60
C ASN A 290 -3.43 -17.89 -1.86
N TRP A 291 -2.74 -18.85 -1.28
CA TRP A 291 -1.39 -18.65 -0.75
C TRP A 291 -0.37 -19.12 -1.79
N ASN A 292 0.50 -18.21 -2.23
CA ASN A 292 1.58 -18.54 -3.16
C ASN A 292 2.87 -17.84 -2.73
N ASP A 293 3.96 -18.60 -2.61
CA ASP A 293 5.28 -18.16 -2.12
C ASP A 293 5.21 -17.25 -0.87
N GLY A 294 4.35 -17.64 0.08
CA GLY A 294 4.15 -16.94 1.35
C GLY A 294 3.34 -15.64 1.28
N MET A 295 2.85 -15.25 0.10
CA MET A 295 1.91 -14.14 -0.08
C MET A 295 0.48 -14.65 -0.19
N LEU A 296 -0.43 -14.03 0.56
CA LEU A 296 -1.87 -14.22 0.40
C LEU A 296 -2.38 -13.37 -0.76
N TRP A 297 -3.25 -13.95 -1.58
CA TRP A 297 -3.93 -13.29 -2.68
C TRP A 297 -5.44 -13.40 -2.49
N TYR A 298 -6.14 -12.31 -2.80
CA TYR A 298 -7.59 -12.25 -2.81
C TYR A 298 -8.11 -12.21 -4.23
N ARG A 299 -9.13 -13.01 -4.54
CA ARG A 299 -9.89 -12.81 -5.76
C ARG A 299 -10.87 -11.67 -5.55
N VAL A 300 -10.81 -10.68 -6.41
CA VAL A 300 -11.58 -9.44 -6.34
C VAL A 300 -12.31 -9.17 -7.65
N ARG A 301 -13.41 -8.42 -7.57
CA ARG A 301 -14.07 -7.78 -8.70
C ARG A 301 -13.78 -6.28 -8.68
N TRP A 302 -13.52 -5.71 -9.85
CA TRP A 302 -13.54 -4.27 -10.08
C TRP A 302 -14.74 -3.91 -10.95
N ASP A 303 -15.19 -2.68 -10.81
CA ASP A 303 -16.30 -2.11 -11.57
C ASP A 303 -15.90 -0.70 -12.07
N ALA A 304 -16.21 -0.44 -13.33
CA ALA A 304 -16.16 0.84 -14.02
C ALA A 304 -17.51 1.05 -14.73
N PRO A 305 -17.85 2.26 -15.23
CA PRO A 305 -19.19 2.53 -15.75
C PRO A 305 -19.67 1.55 -16.83
N ASN A 306 -18.80 1.20 -17.78
CA ASN A 306 -19.10 0.31 -18.90
C ASN A 306 -18.27 -0.99 -18.91
N ARG A 307 -17.50 -1.27 -17.85
CA ARG A 307 -16.60 -2.44 -17.80
C ARG A 307 -16.49 -2.96 -16.37
N SER A 308 -16.49 -4.27 -16.22
CA SER A 308 -16.21 -4.93 -14.93
C SER A 308 -15.45 -6.22 -15.20
N GLY A 309 -14.83 -6.78 -14.18
CA GLY A 309 -14.13 -8.06 -14.29
C GLY A 309 -13.63 -8.57 -12.95
N THR A 310 -12.96 -9.72 -12.96
CA THR A 310 -12.37 -10.33 -11.77
C THR A 310 -10.90 -10.66 -11.96
N GLY A 311 -10.14 -10.62 -10.87
CA GLY A 311 -8.70 -10.85 -10.89
C GLY A 311 -8.18 -11.04 -9.47
N TRP A 312 -6.88 -11.28 -9.36
CA TRP A 312 -6.18 -11.56 -8.12
C TRP A 312 -5.30 -10.38 -7.73
N ILE A 313 -5.45 -9.92 -6.50
CA ILE A 313 -4.65 -8.84 -5.92
C ILE A 313 -3.91 -9.36 -4.69
N PRO A 314 -2.63 -9.02 -4.48
CA PRO A 314 -1.91 -9.50 -3.32
C PRO A 314 -2.36 -8.74 -2.06
N ALA A 315 -2.50 -9.46 -0.95
CA ALA A 315 -3.10 -8.94 0.27
C ALA A 315 -2.30 -7.78 0.89
N ASN A 316 -1.02 -7.61 0.57
CA ASN A 316 -0.19 -6.51 1.09
C ASN A 316 -0.57 -5.13 0.55
N VAL A 317 -1.35 -5.08 -0.54
CA VAL A 317 -1.87 -3.82 -1.11
C VAL A 317 -3.39 -3.67 -0.93
N VAL A 318 -4.00 -4.50 -0.09
CA VAL A 318 -5.44 -4.44 0.18
C VAL A 318 -5.68 -3.87 1.58
N SER A 319 -6.54 -2.85 1.64
CA SER A 319 -7.05 -2.30 2.88
C SER A 319 -8.51 -2.69 3.09
N PHE A 320 -8.83 -3.07 4.31
CA PHE A 320 -10.20 -3.36 4.76
C PHE A 320 -10.86 -2.13 5.42
N SER A 321 -10.11 -1.04 5.55
CA SER A 321 -10.58 0.27 5.98
C SER A 321 -10.33 1.29 4.87
N GLY A 322 -11.40 1.95 4.41
CA GLY A 322 -11.33 2.94 3.36
C GLY A 322 -12.56 3.83 3.37
N SER A 323 -12.46 4.99 2.73
CA SER A 323 -13.57 5.94 2.57
C SER A 323 -13.98 6.01 1.10
N SER A 324 -15.29 5.90 0.85
CA SER A 324 -15.89 6.10 -0.48
C SER A 324 -15.82 7.54 -0.98
N ASN A 325 -15.47 8.49 -0.11
CA ASN A 325 -15.49 9.92 -0.44
C ASN A 325 -14.10 10.45 -0.86
N MET A 326 -13.09 9.57 -0.92
CA MET A 326 -11.77 9.93 -1.44
C MET A 326 -11.72 9.70 -2.94
N ARG A 327 -10.92 10.52 -3.64
CA ARG A 327 -10.57 10.29 -5.04
C ARG A 327 -9.92 8.91 -5.17
N SER A 328 -10.53 8.05 -5.97
CA SER A 328 -10.02 6.73 -6.34
C SER A 328 -9.15 6.86 -7.59
N GLU A 329 -8.04 6.14 -7.63
CA GLU A 329 -7.10 6.17 -8.76
C GLU A 329 -7.14 4.85 -9.55
N ALA A 330 -6.95 4.92 -10.87
CA ALA A 330 -6.84 3.78 -11.77
C ALA A 330 -6.08 4.15 -13.05
N SER A 331 -5.61 3.16 -13.80
CA SER A 331 -5.14 3.39 -15.16
C SER A 331 -6.30 3.36 -16.17
N LEU A 332 -6.03 3.80 -17.40
CA LEU A 332 -7.04 3.85 -18.46
C LEU A 332 -7.58 2.47 -18.88
N ASP A 333 -6.88 1.38 -18.58
CA ASP A 333 -7.30 0.02 -18.90
C ASP A 333 -8.52 -0.44 -18.10
N VAL A 334 -8.77 0.17 -16.93
CA VAL A 334 -10.02 0.02 -16.18
C VAL A 334 -11.22 0.51 -17.01
N LEU A 335 -11.06 1.61 -17.76
CA LEU A 335 -12.09 2.15 -18.66
C LEU A 335 -12.15 1.38 -19.98
N SER A 336 -11.01 1.21 -20.66
CA SER A 336 -10.89 0.51 -21.94
C SER A 336 -9.47 -0.03 -22.17
N SER A 337 -9.38 -1.33 -22.43
CA SER A 337 -8.13 -1.99 -22.82
C SER A 337 -7.55 -1.46 -24.13
N GLU A 338 -8.43 -1.07 -25.05
CA GLU A 338 -8.08 -0.55 -26.37
C GLU A 338 -7.45 0.83 -26.24
N LEU A 339 -8.08 1.72 -25.45
CA LEU A 339 -7.52 3.04 -25.15
C LEU A 339 -6.16 2.92 -24.46
N ALA A 340 -6.04 2.05 -23.45
CA ALA A 340 -4.78 1.83 -22.75
C ALA A 340 -3.67 1.34 -23.70
N SER A 341 -4.00 0.39 -24.58
CA SER A 341 -3.06 -0.12 -25.59
C SER A 341 -2.65 0.97 -26.58
N TYR A 342 -3.60 1.80 -26.99
CA TYR A 342 -3.36 2.92 -27.90
C TYR A 342 -2.37 3.91 -27.31
N VAL A 343 -2.62 4.43 -26.10
CA VAL A 343 -1.70 5.40 -25.47
C VAL A 343 -0.35 4.77 -25.13
N THR A 344 -0.32 3.49 -24.73
CA THR A 344 0.93 2.75 -24.48
C THR A 344 1.79 2.67 -25.74
N SER A 345 1.18 2.46 -26.92
CA SER A 345 1.90 2.45 -28.20
C SER A 345 2.54 3.79 -28.58
N ARG A 346 2.15 4.88 -27.91
CA ARG A 346 2.73 6.22 -28.09
C ARG A 346 3.81 6.54 -27.05
N GLY A 347 4.02 5.69 -26.06
CA GLY A 347 5.05 5.87 -25.04
C GLY A 347 4.89 7.19 -24.28
N ASN A 348 6.02 7.87 -24.05
CA ASN A 348 6.07 9.14 -23.32
C ASN A 348 5.64 10.36 -24.13
N ASN A 349 5.25 10.18 -25.40
CA ASN A 349 4.82 11.27 -26.27
C ASN A 349 3.35 11.64 -26.06
N VAL A 350 2.63 10.90 -25.21
CA VAL A 350 1.23 11.17 -24.85
C VAL A 350 1.06 11.10 -23.34
N GLY A 351 0.32 12.08 -22.80
CA GLY A 351 -0.09 12.15 -21.40
C GLY A 351 -1.60 12.40 -21.29
N VAL A 352 -2.25 11.69 -20.38
CA VAL A 352 -3.70 11.73 -20.17
C VAL A 352 -3.99 11.77 -18.68
N SER A 353 -4.83 12.72 -18.27
CA SER A 353 -5.49 12.67 -16.96
C SER A 353 -6.99 12.89 -17.14
N VAL A 354 -7.77 12.12 -16.40
CA VAL A 354 -9.23 12.22 -16.33
C VAL A 354 -9.64 12.23 -14.87
N TYR A 355 -10.63 13.05 -14.55
CA TYR A 355 -11.35 12.99 -13.29
C TYR A 355 -12.85 12.93 -13.55
N ASP A 356 -13.46 11.75 -13.31
CA ASP A 356 -14.90 11.58 -13.24
C ASP A 356 -15.40 12.20 -11.93
N VAL A 357 -15.86 13.45 -12.02
CA VAL A 357 -16.34 14.24 -10.89
C VAL A 357 -17.54 13.57 -10.23
N THR A 358 -18.41 12.95 -11.02
CA THR A 358 -19.64 12.30 -10.56
C THR A 358 -19.35 11.09 -9.68
N ARG A 359 -18.32 10.30 -10.02
CA ARG A 359 -18.00 9.05 -9.33
C ARG A 359 -16.78 9.14 -8.42
N HIS A 360 -16.07 10.26 -8.43
CA HIS A 360 -14.81 10.49 -7.72
C HIS A 360 -13.67 9.54 -8.16
N PHE A 361 -13.60 9.22 -9.45
CA PHE A 361 -12.53 8.39 -10.02
C PHE A 361 -11.58 9.20 -10.89
N SER A 362 -10.30 8.91 -10.77
CA SER A 362 -9.28 9.39 -11.68
C SER A 362 -8.64 8.28 -12.48
N TYR A 363 -8.47 8.55 -13.77
CA TYR A 363 -7.86 7.65 -14.73
C TYR A 363 -6.71 8.36 -15.41
N SER A 364 -5.54 7.72 -15.46
CA SER A 364 -4.35 8.38 -16.01
C SER A 364 -3.43 7.47 -16.81
N TYR A 365 -2.63 8.11 -17.65
CA TYR A 365 -1.47 7.56 -18.33
C TYR A 365 -0.45 8.69 -18.51
N ASN A 366 0.79 8.53 -18.02
CA ASN A 366 1.82 9.58 -18.06
C ASN A 366 1.35 10.95 -17.55
N SER A 367 0.45 10.97 -16.56
CA SER A 367 -0.21 12.21 -16.10
C SER A 367 0.70 13.18 -15.37
N ASP A 368 1.87 12.73 -14.93
CA ASP A 368 2.87 13.53 -14.21
C ASP A 368 4.04 13.96 -15.10
N LEU A 369 4.06 13.54 -16.38
CA LEU A 369 5.06 14.04 -17.33
C LEU A 369 4.71 15.48 -17.74
N PRO A 370 5.69 16.39 -17.80
CA PRO A 370 5.46 17.75 -18.27
C PRO A 370 5.37 17.79 -19.80
N PHE A 371 4.42 18.54 -20.33
CA PHE A 371 4.22 18.79 -21.76
C PHE A 371 4.10 20.29 -22.01
N THR A 372 4.58 20.77 -23.15
CA THR A 372 4.41 22.16 -23.59
C THR A 372 2.92 22.51 -23.69
N MET A 373 2.55 23.65 -23.12
CA MET A 373 1.16 24.09 -22.99
C MET A 373 0.57 24.64 -24.28
N ALA A 374 1.37 25.32 -25.10
CA ALA A 374 0.88 26.15 -26.19
C ALA A 374 -0.29 27.03 -25.69
N SER A 375 -1.38 27.13 -26.45
CA SER A 375 -2.54 27.95 -26.07
C SER A 375 -3.35 27.42 -24.88
N SER A 376 -3.10 26.23 -24.33
CA SER A 376 -3.74 25.83 -23.05
C SER A 376 -3.25 26.65 -21.86
N MET A 377 -2.12 27.36 -21.99
CA MET A 377 -1.64 28.35 -21.01
C MET A 377 -2.62 29.50 -20.79
N LYS A 378 -3.52 29.76 -21.74
CA LYS A 378 -4.53 30.81 -21.62
C LYS A 378 -5.57 30.52 -20.52
N ILE A 379 -5.75 29.24 -20.13
CA ILE A 379 -6.58 28.88 -18.96
C ILE A 379 -5.98 29.47 -17.66
N PRO A 380 -4.75 29.14 -17.24
CA PRO A 380 -4.18 29.73 -16.03
C PRO A 380 -4.03 31.25 -16.10
N ILE A 381 -3.75 31.84 -17.28
CA ILE A 381 -3.75 33.31 -17.45
C ILE A 381 -5.12 33.90 -17.09
N MET A 382 -6.20 33.40 -17.71
CA MET A 382 -7.57 33.84 -17.42
C MET A 382 -7.90 33.71 -15.94
N LEU A 383 -7.58 32.57 -15.33
CA LEU A 383 -7.94 32.31 -13.93
C LEU A 383 -7.16 33.18 -12.95
N ALA A 384 -5.86 33.39 -13.18
CA ALA A 384 -5.06 34.30 -12.37
C ALA A 384 -5.53 35.75 -12.52
N PHE A 385 -5.96 36.14 -13.72
CA PHE A 385 -6.48 37.48 -13.98
C PHE A 385 -7.79 37.73 -13.24
N PHE A 386 -8.76 36.79 -13.29
CA PHE A 386 -9.96 36.89 -12.46
C PHE A 386 -9.64 36.94 -10.96
N ASP A 387 -8.73 36.09 -10.46
CA ASP A 387 -8.32 36.11 -9.05
C ASP A 387 -7.74 37.48 -8.63
N MET A 388 -6.96 38.10 -9.52
CA MET A 388 -6.42 39.45 -9.33
C MET A 388 -7.57 40.47 -9.23
N LEU A 389 -8.54 40.45 -10.15
CA LEU A 389 -9.68 41.35 -10.15
C LEU A 389 -10.54 41.20 -8.89
N GLU A 390 -10.80 39.96 -8.47
CA GLU A 390 -11.50 39.66 -7.22
C GLU A 390 -10.77 40.23 -6.01
N SER A 391 -9.44 40.14 -5.97
CA SER A 391 -8.62 40.72 -4.90
C SER A 391 -8.68 42.25 -4.85
N GLN A 392 -8.94 42.89 -6.01
CA GLN A 392 -9.17 44.32 -6.13
C GLN A 392 -10.63 44.72 -5.83
N GLY A 393 -11.52 43.75 -5.59
CA GLY A 393 -12.93 44.01 -5.29
C GLY A 393 -13.75 44.46 -6.49
N ARG A 394 -13.36 44.08 -7.71
CA ARG A 394 -14.06 44.44 -8.96
C ARG A 394 -14.14 43.27 -9.92
N GLY A 395 -15.05 43.38 -10.89
CA GLY A 395 -15.06 42.53 -12.07
C GLY A 395 -14.24 43.15 -13.22
N PRO A 396 -14.12 42.42 -14.33
CA PRO A 396 -13.47 42.94 -15.53
C PRO A 396 -14.28 44.09 -16.13
N ASP A 397 -13.59 45.11 -16.65
CA ASP A 397 -14.20 46.14 -17.47
C ASP A 397 -14.41 45.68 -18.93
N ASP A 398 -15.00 46.54 -19.77
CA ASP A 398 -15.31 46.19 -21.16
C ASP A 398 -14.07 45.83 -21.98
N GLY A 399 -12.93 46.49 -21.75
CA GLY A 399 -11.69 46.24 -22.46
C GLY A 399 -11.03 44.93 -22.01
N GLU A 400 -11.01 44.70 -20.71
CA GLU A 400 -10.52 43.44 -20.12
C GLU A 400 -11.38 42.25 -20.54
N MET A 401 -12.72 42.43 -20.60
CA MET A 401 -13.62 41.42 -21.13
C MET A 401 -13.37 41.15 -22.62
N GLN A 402 -13.07 42.17 -23.42
CA GLN A 402 -12.69 41.98 -24.81
C GLN A 402 -11.39 41.16 -24.93
N LEU A 403 -10.36 41.48 -24.13
CA LEU A 403 -9.11 40.72 -24.09
C LEU A 403 -9.34 39.27 -23.68
N LEU A 404 -10.14 39.02 -22.64
CA LEU A 404 -10.49 37.68 -22.18
C LEU A 404 -11.23 36.88 -23.26
N THR A 405 -12.20 37.50 -23.92
CA THR A 405 -13.00 36.90 -24.99
C THR A 405 -12.11 36.53 -26.17
N THR A 406 -11.35 37.49 -26.69
CA THR A 406 -10.45 37.27 -27.83
C THR A 406 -9.33 36.28 -27.50
N MET A 407 -8.79 36.31 -26.28
CA MET A 407 -7.81 35.33 -25.83
C MET A 407 -8.39 33.92 -25.77
N ILE A 408 -9.55 33.70 -25.14
CA ILE A 408 -10.06 32.34 -24.92
C ILE A 408 -10.76 31.80 -26.15
N GLU A 409 -11.71 32.55 -26.73
CA GLU A 409 -12.58 32.07 -27.80
C GLU A 409 -11.83 31.95 -29.13
N ASN A 410 -10.96 32.93 -29.43
CA ASN A 410 -10.19 33.00 -30.68
C ASN A 410 -8.72 32.57 -30.52
N SER A 411 -8.28 32.30 -29.28
CA SER A 411 -6.89 31.92 -28.99
C SER A 411 -5.84 32.96 -29.41
N ASP A 412 -6.22 34.23 -29.41
CA ASP A 412 -5.35 35.34 -29.80
C ASP A 412 -4.15 35.48 -28.83
N ASN A 413 -2.95 35.64 -29.40
CA ASN A 413 -1.71 35.70 -28.63
C ASN A 413 -1.37 37.10 -28.12
N ASP A 414 -1.84 38.15 -28.80
CA ASP A 414 -1.59 39.53 -28.39
C ASP A 414 -2.46 39.86 -27.18
N ALA A 415 -3.73 39.45 -27.19
CA ALA A 415 -4.63 39.56 -26.04
C ALA A 415 -4.12 38.77 -24.83
N ALA A 416 -3.58 37.56 -25.06
CA ALA A 416 -2.95 36.78 -23.99
C ALA A 416 -1.70 37.46 -23.43
N SER A 417 -0.89 38.06 -24.29
CA SER A 417 0.35 38.75 -23.88
C SER A 417 0.03 40.04 -23.10
N ALA A 418 -1.01 40.78 -23.49
CA ALA A 418 -1.49 41.94 -22.73
C ALA A 418 -1.90 41.54 -21.31
N LEU A 419 -2.74 40.50 -21.17
CA LEU A 419 -3.16 40.02 -19.85
C LEU A 419 -1.99 39.43 -19.03
N TYR A 420 -1.11 38.66 -19.67
CA TYR A 420 -0.02 37.98 -18.98
C TYR A 420 1.11 38.93 -18.56
N TYR A 421 1.63 39.74 -19.47
CA TYR A 421 2.78 40.61 -19.20
C TYR A 421 2.37 41.94 -18.57
N ASP A 422 1.34 42.59 -19.11
CA ASP A 422 1.03 43.98 -18.76
C ASP A 422 0.13 44.06 -17.52
N GLU A 423 -0.88 43.19 -17.44
CA GLU A 423 -1.82 43.21 -16.31
C GLU A 423 -1.36 42.36 -15.12
N LEU A 424 -0.95 41.11 -15.36
CA LEU A 424 -0.57 40.17 -14.29
C LEU A 424 0.85 40.39 -13.76
N GLY A 425 1.79 40.80 -14.62
CA GLY A 425 3.22 40.82 -14.28
C GLY A 425 3.96 39.50 -14.53
N GLY A 426 3.42 38.65 -15.40
CA GLY A 426 4.07 37.48 -15.97
C GLY A 426 4.17 36.26 -15.05
N ALA A 427 5.20 35.44 -15.28
CA ALA A 427 5.40 34.16 -14.60
C ALA A 427 5.36 34.24 -13.06
N PRO A 428 5.96 35.25 -12.39
CA PRO A 428 5.91 35.35 -10.94
C PRO A 428 4.48 35.42 -10.38
N ALA A 429 3.61 36.22 -11.00
CA ALA A 429 2.22 36.35 -10.57
C ALA A 429 1.43 35.06 -10.80
N LEU A 430 1.63 34.42 -11.97
CA LEU A 430 0.99 33.15 -12.27
C LEU A 430 1.42 32.04 -11.31
N MET A 431 2.72 31.93 -10.99
CA MET A 431 3.23 30.94 -10.05
C MET A 431 2.71 31.20 -8.62
N SER A 432 2.59 32.46 -8.21
CA SER A 432 1.97 32.84 -6.93
C SER A 432 0.51 32.40 -6.88
N TYR A 433 -0.26 32.63 -7.95
CA TYR A 433 -1.63 32.18 -8.07
C TYR A 433 -1.76 30.64 -8.00
N LEU A 434 -0.94 29.91 -8.75
CA LEU A 434 -0.95 28.44 -8.73
C LEU A 434 -0.59 27.88 -7.34
N GLN A 435 0.35 28.51 -6.65
CA GLN A 435 0.68 28.18 -5.26
C GLN A 435 -0.51 28.44 -4.32
N LYS A 436 -1.22 29.58 -4.47
CA LYS A 436 -2.41 29.93 -3.69
C LYS A 436 -3.52 28.88 -3.83
N ILE A 437 -3.73 28.34 -5.04
CA ILE A 437 -4.75 27.30 -5.29
C ILE A 437 -4.24 25.86 -5.10
N HIS A 438 -3.00 25.70 -4.62
CA HIS A 438 -2.35 24.40 -4.40
C HIS A 438 -2.24 23.51 -5.65
N VAL A 439 -2.05 24.10 -6.83
CA VAL A 439 -1.79 23.37 -8.08
C VAL A 439 -0.31 23.51 -8.43
N GLY A 440 0.41 22.38 -8.47
CA GLY A 440 1.83 22.32 -8.86
C GLY A 440 2.04 21.99 -10.34
N GLY A 441 3.25 21.64 -10.73
CA GLY A 441 3.55 20.99 -12.02
C GLY A 441 3.62 21.91 -13.25
N LEU A 442 3.44 23.23 -13.10
CA LEU A 442 3.76 24.20 -14.15
C LEU A 442 5.24 24.62 -14.06
N THR A 443 5.92 24.60 -15.19
CA THR A 443 7.29 25.12 -15.37
C THR A 443 7.24 26.25 -16.38
N PRO A 444 7.40 27.52 -15.96
CA PRO A 444 7.37 28.65 -16.88
C PRO A 444 8.55 28.58 -17.85
N ASP A 445 8.29 28.90 -19.11
CA ASP A 445 9.35 29.22 -20.06
C ASP A 445 9.79 30.69 -19.87
N PRO A 446 11.10 30.98 -19.85
CA PRO A 446 11.61 32.31 -19.56
C PRO A 446 11.36 33.33 -20.69
N GLU A 447 11.14 32.87 -21.93
CA GLU A 447 11.05 33.73 -23.11
C GLU A 447 9.62 33.88 -23.61
N SER A 448 8.80 32.82 -23.55
CA SER A 448 7.45 32.83 -24.10
C SER A 448 6.49 31.96 -23.30
N TRP A 449 5.42 32.57 -22.79
CA TRP A 449 4.43 31.89 -21.94
C TRP A 449 3.87 30.61 -22.57
N GLY A 450 3.71 30.55 -23.89
CA GLY A 450 3.16 29.40 -24.61
C GLY A 450 4.08 28.17 -24.61
N TYR A 451 5.38 28.35 -24.42
CA TYR A 451 6.36 27.25 -24.33
C TYR A 451 6.52 26.69 -22.91
N SER A 452 5.87 27.31 -21.92
CA SER A 452 5.77 26.76 -20.57
C SER A 452 5.24 25.34 -20.61
N ALA A 453 5.65 24.51 -19.65
CA ALA A 453 5.21 23.13 -19.54
C ALA A 453 4.25 22.93 -18.36
N ILE A 454 3.29 22.03 -18.51
CA ILE A 454 2.40 21.58 -17.42
C ILE A 454 2.22 20.07 -17.49
N THR A 455 1.87 19.44 -16.37
CA THR A 455 1.43 18.04 -16.39
C THR A 455 -0.09 17.94 -16.69
N PRO A 456 -0.56 16.86 -17.36
CA PRO A 456 -2.00 16.61 -17.53
C PRO A 456 -2.75 16.59 -16.21
N GLN A 457 -2.14 16.04 -15.15
CA GLN A 457 -2.73 16.00 -13.81
C GLN A 457 -3.01 17.41 -13.27
N SER A 458 -2.04 18.32 -13.38
CA SER A 458 -2.19 19.70 -12.90
C SER A 458 -3.27 20.48 -13.66
N MET A 459 -3.40 20.27 -14.97
CA MET A 459 -4.46 20.88 -15.76
C MET A 459 -5.85 20.35 -15.32
N VAL A 460 -6.00 19.05 -15.11
CA VAL A 460 -7.25 18.45 -14.58
C VAL A 460 -7.56 18.98 -13.19
N ASP A 461 -6.58 19.12 -12.30
CA ASP A 461 -6.79 19.63 -10.95
C ASP A 461 -7.27 21.08 -10.97
N MET A 462 -6.66 21.94 -11.80
CA MET A 462 -7.06 23.33 -12.00
C MET A 462 -8.49 23.45 -12.53
N LEU A 463 -8.82 22.72 -13.61
CA LEU A 463 -10.17 22.71 -14.18
C LEU A 463 -11.20 22.11 -13.23
N THR A 464 -10.81 21.15 -12.39
CA THR A 464 -11.67 20.59 -11.34
C THR A 464 -11.99 21.64 -10.27
N LEU A 465 -10.99 22.43 -9.84
CA LEU A 465 -11.19 23.51 -8.89
C LEU A 465 -12.08 24.62 -9.46
N LEU A 466 -11.90 24.99 -10.73
CA LEU A 466 -12.79 25.88 -11.47
C LEU A 466 -14.21 25.32 -11.47
N HIS A 467 -14.38 24.07 -11.89
CA HIS A 467 -15.69 23.41 -11.93
C HIS A 467 -16.35 23.36 -10.54
N GLN A 468 -15.60 23.21 -9.45
CA GLN A 468 -16.17 23.13 -8.10
C GLN A 468 -16.45 24.50 -7.45
N GLY A 469 -16.09 25.61 -8.11
CA GLY A 469 -16.27 26.94 -7.53
C GLY A 469 -15.37 27.21 -6.33
N LYS A 470 -14.16 26.65 -6.35
CA LYS A 470 -13.20 26.76 -5.25
C LYS A 470 -12.15 27.85 -5.42
N ILE A 471 -12.03 28.41 -6.63
CA ILE A 471 -10.94 29.32 -7.01
C ILE A 471 -11.39 30.68 -7.54
N LEU A 472 -12.68 30.83 -7.86
CA LEU A 472 -13.30 32.08 -8.29
C LEU A 472 -14.68 32.21 -7.64
N ASN A 473 -15.16 33.43 -7.48
CA ASN A 473 -16.53 33.71 -7.10
C ASN A 473 -17.53 33.22 -8.17
N ALA A 474 -18.82 33.21 -7.83
CA ALA A 474 -19.84 32.61 -8.70
C ALA A 474 -19.99 33.31 -10.07
N GLN A 475 -19.83 34.63 -10.12
CA GLN A 475 -19.97 35.42 -11.35
C GLN A 475 -18.78 35.20 -12.27
N ASP A 476 -17.56 35.38 -11.77
CA ASP A 476 -16.34 35.24 -12.57
C ASP A 476 -16.11 33.79 -13.02
N ARG A 477 -16.47 32.81 -12.17
CA ARG A 477 -16.52 31.41 -12.58
C ARG A 477 -17.47 31.17 -13.74
N GLN A 478 -18.66 31.79 -13.73
CA GLN A 478 -19.63 31.61 -14.81
C GLN A 478 -19.08 32.22 -16.10
N ILE A 479 -18.49 33.42 -16.04
CA ILE A 479 -17.84 34.05 -17.19
C ILE A 479 -16.72 33.17 -17.74
N ALA A 480 -15.79 32.70 -16.90
CA ALA A 480 -14.69 31.84 -17.32
C ALA A 480 -15.18 30.55 -18.02
N LEU A 481 -16.20 29.90 -17.46
CA LEU A 481 -16.79 28.70 -18.07
C LEU A 481 -17.54 29.00 -19.37
N ASP A 482 -18.17 30.17 -19.48
CA ASP A 482 -18.87 30.62 -20.70
C ASP A 482 -17.89 30.94 -21.82
N LEU A 483 -16.80 31.65 -21.55
CA LEU A 483 -15.73 31.87 -22.54
C LEU A 483 -15.21 30.54 -23.09
N MET A 484 -14.95 29.56 -22.21
CA MET A 484 -14.51 28.23 -22.62
C MET A 484 -15.57 27.41 -23.39
N ARG A 485 -16.85 27.80 -23.36
CA ARG A 485 -17.94 27.16 -24.15
C ARG A 485 -18.08 27.75 -25.55
N HIS A 486 -17.54 28.94 -25.78
CA HIS A 486 -17.67 29.69 -27.03
C HIS A 486 -16.35 29.75 -27.81
N VAL A 487 -15.42 28.84 -27.53
CA VAL A 487 -14.24 28.61 -28.37
C VAL A 487 -14.68 28.35 -29.81
N GLU A 488 -14.04 29.03 -30.77
CA GLU A 488 -14.36 28.94 -32.20
C GLU A 488 -14.30 27.50 -32.73
N GLU A 489 -15.15 27.18 -33.72
CA GLU A 489 -15.37 25.79 -34.19
C GLU A 489 -14.08 25.09 -34.66
N ASP A 490 -13.16 25.83 -35.26
CA ASP A 490 -11.86 25.31 -35.74
C ASP A 490 -10.85 25.03 -34.60
N GLN A 491 -11.19 25.40 -33.37
CA GLN A 491 -10.40 25.17 -32.15
C GLN A 491 -11.11 24.30 -31.11
N GLN A 492 -12.08 23.49 -31.56
CA GLN A 492 -12.79 22.53 -30.73
C GLN A 492 -12.28 21.08 -30.93
N ILE A 493 -10.98 20.87 -31.10
CA ILE A 493 -10.40 19.57 -31.45
C ILE A 493 -10.30 18.66 -30.23
N GLY A 494 -10.74 17.41 -30.32
CA GLY A 494 -10.63 16.46 -29.22
C GLY A 494 -11.78 16.62 -28.24
N VAL A 495 -11.60 17.39 -27.16
CA VAL A 495 -12.64 17.49 -26.12
C VAL A 495 -13.95 18.07 -26.67
N GLY A 496 -13.88 19.02 -27.59
CA GLY A 496 -15.06 19.63 -28.24
C GLY A 496 -15.73 18.71 -29.26
N ASP A 497 -15.04 18.40 -30.36
CA ASP A 497 -15.58 17.72 -31.54
C ASP A 497 -15.81 16.22 -31.35
N THR A 498 -15.35 15.64 -30.23
CA THR A 498 -15.65 14.26 -29.83
C THR A 498 -16.58 14.14 -28.63
N ALA A 499 -17.04 15.25 -28.06
CA ALA A 499 -18.01 15.24 -26.97
C ALA A 499 -19.31 14.55 -27.41
N PRO A 500 -19.99 13.81 -26.52
CA PRO A 500 -21.28 13.23 -26.84
C PRO A 500 -22.31 14.30 -27.20
N ILE A 501 -23.16 14.01 -28.19
CA ILE A 501 -24.20 14.94 -28.67
C ILE A 501 -24.98 15.51 -27.49
N GLY A 502 -25.06 16.84 -27.38
CA GLY A 502 -25.76 17.58 -26.33
C GLY A 502 -25.09 17.53 -24.95
N ALA A 503 -23.79 17.22 -24.90
CA ALA A 503 -22.97 17.57 -23.75
C ALA A 503 -22.72 19.09 -23.72
N LEU A 504 -22.60 19.64 -22.52
CA LEU A 504 -22.05 20.98 -22.30
C LEU A 504 -20.54 20.86 -22.15
N VAL A 505 -19.78 21.60 -22.95
CA VAL A 505 -18.32 21.50 -23.02
C VAL A 505 -17.70 22.86 -22.77
N SER A 506 -16.83 22.95 -21.76
CA SER A 506 -15.93 24.09 -21.54
C SER A 506 -14.50 23.60 -21.82
N LEU A 507 -13.83 24.08 -22.86
CA LEU A 507 -12.51 23.59 -23.26
C LEU A 507 -11.50 24.71 -23.58
N LYS A 508 -10.24 24.33 -23.72
CA LYS A 508 -9.25 25.07 -24.48
C LYS A 508 -8.22 24.10 -25.07
N ASP A 509 -7.92 24.32 -26.35
CA ASP A 509 -6.87 23.60 -27.06
C ASP A 509 -5.58 24.41 -27.17
N GLY A 510 -4.48 23.72 -27.48
CA GLY A 510 -3.22 24.34 -27.83
C GLY A 510 -2.35 23.49 -28.73
N TRP A 511 -1.74 24.11 -29.73
CA TRP A 511 -0.73 23.51 -30.58
C TRP A 511 0.39 24.49 -30.89
N VAL A 512 1.59 23.96 -31.06
CA VAL A 512 2.78 24.72 -31.44
C VAL A 512 3.83 23.76 -32.00
N VAL A 513 4.75 24.27 -32.81
CA VAL A 513 5.99 23.54 -33.12
C VAL A 513 6.92 23.67 -31.91
N GLY A 514 7.26 22.53 -31.32
CA GLY A 514 8.15 22.43 -30.17
C GLY A 514 9.61 22.73 -30.53
N PRO A 515 10.50 22.81 -29.52
CA PRO A 515 11.92 23.09 -29.73
C PRO A 515 12.66 22.03 -30.56
N ASP A 516 12.10 20.82 -30.66
CA ASP A 516 12.59 19.72 -31.50
C ASP A 516 12.17 19.84 -32.98
N GLY A 517 11.41 20.88 -33.33
CA GLY A 517 10.86 21.09 -34.67
C GLY A 517 9.65 20.21 -34.97
N LEU A 518 9.09 19.52 -33.97
CA LEU A 518 7.93 18.65 -34.10
C LEU A 518 6.70 19.25 -33.44
N TRP A 519 5.52 18.80 -33.83
CA TRP A 519 4.26 19.33 -33.33
C TRP A 519 3.94 18.84 -31.91
N VAL A 520 3.48 19.79 -31.11
CA VAL A 520 2.78 19.60 -29.84
C VAL A 520 1.30 19.89 -30.09
N MET A 521 0.41 19.08 -29.53
CA MET A 521 -1.03 19.28 -29.54
C MET A 521 -1.63 18.84 -28.21
N ASN A 522 -2.53 19.64 -27.65
CA ASN A 522 -3.27 19.32 -26.45
C ASN A 522 -4.71 19.81 -26.53
N SER A 523 -5.59 19.12 -25.79
CA SER A 523 -6.98 19.48 -25.60
C SER A 523 -7.38 19.16 -24.16
N SER A 524 -7.94 20.16 -23.47
CA SER A 524 -8.33 20.05 -22.07
C SER A 524 -9.69 20.70 -21.83
N GLY A 525 -10.51 20.10 -20.98
CA GLY A 525 -11.82 20.68 -20.69
C GLY A 525 -12.66 19.92 -19.68
N ILE A 526 -13.84 20.48 -19.45
CA ILE A 526 -14.89 19.97 -18.57
C ILE A 526 -16.08 19.58 -19.46
N VAL A 527 -16.51 18.33 -19.39
CA VAL A 527 -17.63 17.80 -20.17
C VAL A 527 -18.74 17.39 -19.21
N THR A 528 -19.95 17.90 -19.42
CA THR A 528 -21.13 17.53 -18.64
C THR A 528 -22.24 17.02 -19.56
N ARG A 529 -22.69 15.79 -19.32
CA ARG A 529 -23.82 15.16 -20.03
C ARG A 529 -24.78 14.56 -19.02
N GLY A 530 -25.97 15.15 -18.91
CA GLY A 530 -26.95 14.72 -17.91
C GLY A 530 -26.40 14.87 -16.49
N LYS A 531 -26.22 13.74 -15.78
CA LYS A 531 -25.65 13.70 -14.42
C LYS A 531 -24.15 13.37 -14.38
N VAL A 532 -23.55 13.08 -15.53
CA VAL A 532 -22.14 12.72 -15.63
C VAL A 532 -21.34 13.97 -15.97
N THR A 533 -20.40 14.32 -15.10
CA THR A 533 -19.39 15.35 -15.37
C THR A 533 -18.01 14.75 -15.22
N TYR A 534 -17.15 14.99 -16.19
CA TYR A 534 -15.73 14.67 -16.09
C TYR A 534 -14.88 15.82 -16.57
N VAL A 535 -13.66 15.88 -16.03
CA VAL A 535 -12.60 16.79 -16.44
C VAL A 535 -11.52 15.96 -17.11
N VAL A 536 -11.00 16.41 -18.25
CA VAL A 536 -9.99 15.68 -19.02
C VAL A 536 -8.92 16.64 -19.51
N ALA A 537 -7.68 16.16 -19.54
CA ALA A 537 -6.57 16.80 -20.23
C ALA A 537 -5.79 15.74 -21.00
N VAL A 538 -5.58 15.99 -22.30
CA VAL A 538 -4.80 15.13 -23.20
C VAL A 538 -3.70 15.99 -23.82
N TYR A 539 -2.45 15.55 -23.66
CA TYR A 539 -1.28 16.19 -24.24
C TYR A 539 -0.56 15.20 -25.16
N SER A 540 -0.06 15.71 -26.28
CA SER A 540 0.79 14.99 -27.22
C SER A 540 1.96 15.86 -27.67
N GLN A 541 3.11 15.24 -27.94
CA GLN A 541 4.32 15.93 -28.39
C GLN A 541 5.11 15.07 -29.38
N SER A 542 6.10 15.67 -30.05
CA SER A 542 6.96 14.99 -31.02
C SER A 542 6.18 14.34 -32.18
N GLN A 543 5.17 15.05 -32.68
CA GLN A 543 4.38 14.62 -33.85
C GLN A 543 4.96 15.22 -35.14
N ASN A 544 4.97 14.45 -36.23
CA ASN A 544 5.53 14.93 -37.50
C ASN A 544 4.62 15.98 -38.17
N ALA A 545 3.32 15.83 -38.00
CA ALA A 545 2.30 16.75 -38.49
C ALA A 545 1.35 17.16 -37.35
N LEU A 546 0.70 18.33 -37.48
CA LEU A 546 -0.29 18.77 -36.50
C LEU A 546 -1.48 17.80 -36.48
N GLU A 547 -1.88 17.32 -37.66
CA GLU A 547 -2.97 16.38 -37.87
C GLU A 547 -2.77 15.08 -37.08
N ASP A 548 -1.52 14.58 -36.97
CA ASP A 548 -1.20 13.41 -36.15
C ASP A 548 -1.56 13.66 -34.67
N GLY A 549 -1.24 14.86 -34.15
CA GLY A 549 -1.58 15.28 -32.80
C GLY A 549 -3.09 15.45 -32.61
N GLN A 550 -3.79 16.04 -33.58
CA GLN A 550 -5.24 16.18 -33.58
C GLN A 550 -5.95 14.82 -33.54
N ASP A 551 -5.47 13.85 -34.34
CA ASP A 551 -6.01 12.50 -34.38
C ASP A 551 -5.80 11.75 -33.05
N ILE A 552 -4.65 11.95 -32.40
CA ILE A 552 -4.37 11.40 -31.07
C ILE A 552 -5.36 11.95 -30.04
N VAL A 553 -5.51 13.27 -29.92
CA VAL A 553 -6.39 13.87 -28.90
C VAL A 553 -7.86 13.49 -29.15
N ARG A 554 -8.30 13.43 -30.42
CA ARG A 554 -9.64 12.95 -30.80
C ARG A 554 -9.87 11.51 -30.40
N HIS A 555 -8.93 10.62 -30.73
CA HIS A 555 -9.06 9.20 -30.40
C HIS A 555 -9.19 8.99 -28.88
N VAL A 556 -8.34 9.66 -28.10
CA VAL A 556 -8.34 9.57 -26.64
C VAL A 556 -9.63 10.14 -26.05
N CYS A 557 -10.01 11.37 -26.42
CA CYS A 557 -11.21 12.03 -25.88
C CYS A 557 -12.49 11.27 -26.21
N LYS A 558 -12.64 10.78 -27.45
CA LYS A 558 -13.78 9.97 -27.88
C LYS A 558 -13.90 8.67 -27.09
N SER A 559 -12.77 8.02 -26.82
CA SER A 559 -12.72 6.76 -26.07
C SER A 559 -13.11 6.97 -24.61
N ILE A 560 -12.62 8.06 -23.98
CA ILE A 560 -12.98 8.45 -22.61
C ILE A 560 -14.48 8.76 -22.52
N ALA A 561 -15.00 9.58 -23.43
CA ALA A 561 -16.41 9.94 -23.47
C ALA A 561 -17.31 8.69 -23.56
N SER A 562 -16.97 7.77 -24.46
CA SER A 562 -17.70 6.50 -24.66
C SER A 562 -17.63 5.57 -23.44
N ALA A 563 -16.56 5.65 -22.64
CA ALA A 563 -16.39 4.83 -21.45
C ALA A 563 -17.11 5.38 -20.22
N LEU A 564 -17.27 6.70 -20.10
CA LEU A 564 -17.82 7.36 -18.90
C LEU A 564 -19.31 7.73 -19.01
N ILE A 565 -19.78 8.04 -20.21
CA ILE A 565 -21.16 8.43 -20.49
C ILE A 565 -21.90 7.20 -21.03
N VAL A 566 -22.87 6.72 -20.23
CA VAL A 566 -23.69 5.52 -20.48
C VAL A 566 -25.06 5.89 -20.97
#